data_AF-A0A2D0A3C9-F1
#
_entry.id   AF-A0A2D0A3C9-F1
#
_cell.length_a   1.000
_cell.length_b   1.000
_cell.length_c   1.000
_cell.angle_alpha   90.00
_cell.angle_beta   90.00
_cell.angle_gamma   90.00
#
_symmetry.space_group_name_H-M   'P 1'
#
loop_
_entity.id
_entity.type
_entity.pdbx_description
1 polymer ?
#
loop_
_entity_poly.entity_id
_entity_poly.type
_entity_poly.pdbx_seq_one_letter_code
_entity_poly.pdbx_strand_id
1 'polypeptide(L)'
;MITMVGLYRSLKEIRKERSDALREVLRPQVAAALAALRSHGVKVEAIGSFAKPGAYFDPNSDIDLLVEDAAGQSDLEIWRMAREWIKDVEVDVVMAEALDAEMLEFMRFGVHDE
;
A
#
# COMPACT_ATOMS: atom_id res chain seq x y z
N MET A 1 -13.37 -31.28 30.73
CA MET A 1 -14.41 -30.70 29.85
C MET A 1 -13.78 -29.55 29.08
N ILE A 2 -13.39 -29.79 27.83
CA ILE A 2 -12.92 -28.71 26.93
C ILE A 2 -14.19 -28.13 26.32
N THR A 3 -14.57 -26.92 26.74
CA THR A 3 -15.72 -26.21 26.16
C THR A 3 -15.47 -26.01 24.67
N MET A 4 -16.40 -26.54 23.86
CA MET A 4 -16.45 -26.51 22.39
C MET A 4 -16.67 -25.08 21.82
N VAL A 5 -16.13 -24.05 22.47
CA VAL A 5 -16.34 -22.62 22.16
C VAL A 5 -15.18 -22.04 21.34
N GLY A 6 -14.10 -22.81 21.11
CA GLY A 6 -12.85 -22.29 20.55
C GLY A 6 -12.62 -22.44 19.04
N LEU A 7 -13.55 -23.01 18.25
CA LEU A 7 -13.18 -23.52 16.91
C LEU A 7 -14.04 -23.08 15.72
N TYR A 8 -14.83 -22.01 15.83
CA TYR A 8 -15.53 -21.42 14.68
C TYR A 8 -15.18 -19.94 14.54
N ARG A 9 -13.97 -19.66 14.00
CA ARG A 9 -13.71 -18.34 13.42
C ARG A 9 -14.37 -18.27 12.06
N SER A 10 -15.07 -17.17 11.78
CA SER A 10 -15.61 -16.92 10.46
C SER A 10 -14.48 -16.74 9.45
N LEU A 11 -14.71 -17.13 8.19
CA LEU A 11 -13.75 -16.89 7.11
C LEU A 11 -13.39 -15.39 6.96
N LYS A 12 -14.33 -14.49 7.31
CA LYS A 12 -14.13 -13.05 7.32
C LYS A 12 -13.09 -12.61 8.36
N GLU A 13 -13.17 -13.16 9.57
CA GLU A 13 -12.19 -12.86 10.63
C GLU A 13 -10.80 -13.39 10.28
N ILE A 14 -10.72 -14.62 9.74
CA ILE A 14 -9.43 -15.21 9.31
C ILE A 14 -8.79 -14.35 8.21
N ARG A 15 -9.57 -13.89 7.23
CA ARG A 15 -9.08 -12.99 6.17
C ARG A 15 -8.59 -11.66 6.72
N LYS A 16 -9.34 -11.06 7.65
CA LYS A 16 -8.97 -9.81 8.31
C LYS A 16 -7.65 -9.97 9.08
N GLU A 17 -7.52 -11.00 9.91
CA GLU A 17 -6.30 -11.26 10.68
C GLU A 17 -5.08 -11.46 9.78
N ARG A 18 -5.22 -12.20 8.67
CA ARG A 18 -4.13 -12.38 7.69
C ARG A 18 -3.75 -11.07 7.02
N SER A 19 -4.74 -10.27 6.65
CA SER A 19 -4.55 -8.97 6.04
C SER A 19 -3.83 -8.01 6.98
N ASP A 20 -4.25 -7.97 8.24
CA ASP A 20 -3.62 -7.14 9.28
C ASP A 20 -2.18 -7.61 9.55
N ALA A 21 -1.96 -8.92 9.69
CA ALA A 21 -0.62 -9.48 9.89
C ALA A 21 0.33 -9.15 8.73
N LEU A 22 -0.15 -9.22 7.48
CA LEU A 22 0.63 -8.84 6.31
C LEU A 22 0.98 -7.35 6.34
N ARG A 23 0.01 -6.48 6.69
CA ARG A 23 0.29 -5.05 6.86
C ARG A 23 1.33 -4.78 7.93
N GLU A 24 1.30 -5.48 9.06
CA GLU A 24 2.32 -5.30 10.12
C GLU A 24 3.73 -5.62 9.61
N VAL A 25 3.89 -6.62 8.74
CA VAL A 25 5.18 -6.98 8.13
C VAL A 25 5.64 -5.92 7.12
N LEU A 26 4.71 -5.39 6.31
CA LEU A 26 5.03 -4.47 5.22
C LEU A 26 5.15 -3.01 5.66
N ARG A 27 4.43 -2.58 6.70
CA ARG A 27 4.48 -1.21 7.23
C ARG A 27 5.90 -0.66 7.44
N PRO A 28 6.82 -1.35 8.12
CA PRO A 28 8.18 -0.82 8.29
C PRO A 28 8.92 -0.67 6.95
N GLN A 29 8.70 -1.57 5.99
CA GLN A 29 9.32 -1.50 4.67
C GLN A 29 8.79 -0.31 3.87
N VAL A 30 7.46 -0.14 3.83
CA VAL A 30 6.81 0.98 3.14
C VAL A 30 7.19 2.31 3.79
N ALA A 31 7.23 2.37 5.13
CA ALA A 31 7.66 3.57 5.84
C ALA A 31 9.11 3.94 5.52
N ALA A 32 10.02 2.96 5.45
CA ALA A 32 11.41 3.18 5.08
C ALA A 32 11.56 3.64 3.61
N ALA A 33 10.80 3.02 2.69
CA ALA A 33 10.76 3.43 1.28
C ALA A 33 10.31 4.88 1.13
N LEU A 34 9.19 5.26 1.77
CA LEU A 34 8.67 6.61 1.75
C LEU A 34 9.67 7.61 2.35
N ALA A 35 10.32 7.27 3.46
CA ALA A 35 11.34 8.11 4.07
C ALA A 35 12.55 8.33 3.14
N ALA A 36 13.02 7.26 2.49
CA ALA A 36 14.12 7.33 1.52
C ALA A 36 13.75 8.23 0.34
N LEU A 37 12.62 7.99 -0.33
CA LEU A 37 12.14 8.81 -1.45
C LEU A 37 12.00 10.28 -1.06
N ARG A 38 11.40 10.57 0.10
CA ARG A 38 11.24 11.95 0.60
C ARG A 38 12.58 12.61 0.92
N SER A 39 13.60 11.85 1.35
CA SER A 39 14.95 12.40 1.54
C SER A 39 15.63 12.84 0.24
N HIS A 40 15.19 12.29 -0.90
CA HIS A 40 15.56 12.73 -2.24
C HIS A 40 14.66 13.85 -2.80
N GLY A 41 13.75 14.40 -1.98
CA GLY A 41 12.85 15.49 -2.36
C GLY A 41 11.56 15.05 -3.05
N VAL A 42 11.36 13.74 -3.26
CA VAL A 42 10.16 13.21 -3.91
C VAL A 42 8.94 13.38 -2.98
N LYS A 43 7.85 13.97 -3.49
CA LYS A 43 6.56 13.99 -2.78
C LYS A 43 5.81 12.72 -3.13
N VAL A 44 5.70 11.81 -2.16
CA VAL A 44 5.14 10.48 -2.34
C VAL A 44 4.35 10.03 -1.12
N GLU A 45 3.29 9.26 -1.36
CA GLU A 45 2.53 8.54 -0.35
C GLU A 45 2.12 7.15 -0.84
N ALA A 46 1.81 6.25 0.10
CA ALA A 46 1.20 4.98 -0.23
C ALA A 46 -0.32 5.16 -0.37
N ILE A 47 -0.92 4.57 -1.40
CA ILE A 47 -2.36 4.62 -1.67
C ILE A 47 -2.95 3.21 -1.70
N GLY A 48 -4.15 3.07 -2.25
CA GLY A 48 -4.77 1.77 -2.49
C GLY A 48 -5.21 1.04 -1.22
N SER A 49 -5.37 -0.27 -1.36
CA SER A 49 -5.91 -1.13 -0.30
C SER A 49 -4.95 -1.26 0.90
N PHE A 50 -3.64 -1.08 0.69
CA PHE A 50 -2.65 -1.08 1.76
C PHE A 50 -2.85 0.09 2.73
N ALA A 51 -3.02 1.31 2.18
CA ALA A 51 -3.11 2.54 2.95
C ALA A 51 -4.46 2.74 3.67
N LYS A 52 -5.54 2.10 3.18
CA LYS A 52 -6.89 2.27 3.73
C LYS A 52 -7.12 1.44 5.00
N PRO A 53 -7.43 2.09 6.14
CA PRO A 53 -7.79 1.39 7.36
C PRO A 53 -9.05 0.53 7.15
N GLY A 54 -9.00 -0.74 7.54
CA GLY A 54 -10.15 -1.65 7.47
C GLY A 54 -10.47 -2.20 6.07
N ALA A 55 -9.81 -1.73 5.01
CA ALA A 55 -9.86 -2.41 3.72
C ALA A 55 -9.24 -3.82 3.84
N TYR A 56 -9.66 -4.76 3.00
CA TYR A 56 -8.93 -6.03 2.87
C TYR A 56 -7.75 -5.82 1.92
N PHE A 57 -6.55 -6.13 2.40
CA PHE A 57 -5.31 -6.21 1.63
C PHE A 57 -5.02 -7.67 1.33
N ASP A 58 -5.03 -8.04 0.04
CA ASP A 58 -4.82 -9.41 -0.40
C ASP A 58 -3.33 -9.78 -0.35
N PRO A 59 -2.96 -11.03 -0.01
CA PRO A 59 -1.57 -11.47 -0.04
C PRO A 59 -0.86 -11.35 -1.39
N ASN A 60 -1.60 -11.27 -2.49
CA ASN A 60 -1.04 -11.09 -3.83
C ASN A 60 -1.14 -9.64 -4.32
N SER A 61 -1.59 -8.71 -3.48
CA SER A 61 -1.61 -7.28 -3.80
C SER A 61 -0.21 -6.70 -3.76
N ASP A 62 0.02 -5.78 -4.69
CA ASP A 62 1.14 -4.85 -4.75
C ASP A 62 0.98 -3.69 -3.76
N ILE A 63 2.05 -2.90 -3.63
CA ILE A 63 2.04 -1.62 -2.93
C ILE A 63 2.04 -0.50 -3.96
N ASP A 64 0.95 0.25 -3.98
CA ASP A 64 0.79 1.44 -4.80
C ASP A 64 1.43 2.67 -4.15
N LEU A 65 2.37 3.31 -4.84
CA LEU A 65 2.97 4.58 -4.43
C LEU A 65 2.53 5.69 -5.39
N LEU A 66 1.83 6.69 -4.86
CA LEU A 66 1.44 7.88 -5.61
C LEU A 66 2.52 8.96 -5.47
N VAL A 67 3.11 9.36 -6.58
CA VAL A 67 4.14 10.40 -6.67
C VAL A 67 3.51 11.68 -7.17
N GLU A 68 3.43 12.69 -6.31
CA GLU A 68 2.93 14.03 -6.68
C GLU A 68 4.00 14.91 -7.32
N ASP A 69 5.27 14.67 -6.97
CA ASP A 69 6.41 15.45 -7.43
C ASP A 69 7.64 14.55 -7.46
N ALA A 70 8.16 14.32 -8.66
CA ALA A 70 9.29 13.43 -8.90
C ALA A 70 10.65 14.03 -8.49
N ALA A 71 10.72 15.34 -8.22
CA ALA A 71 11.96 16.05 -7.92
C ALA A 71 13.09 15.81 -8.96
N GLY A 72 12.72 15.66 -10.24
CA GLY A 72 13.66 15.41 -11.34
C GLY A 72 14.14 13.96 -11.48
N GLN A 73 13.61 13.03 -10.69
CA GLN A 73 13.86 11.59 -10.84
C GLN A 73 12.94 10.99 -11.89
N SER A 74 13.40 9.95 -12.59
CA SER A 74 12.56 9.14 -13.47
C SER A 74 11.74 8.11 -12.68
N ASP A 75 10.64 7.64 -13.28
CA ASP A 75 9.78 6.57 -12.74
C ASP A 75 10.60 5.33 -12.36
N LEU A 76 11.60 4.97 -13.19
CA LEU A 76 12.48 3.84 -12.94
C LEU A 76 13.41 4.05 -11.73
N GLU A 77 13.92 5.27 -11.53
CA GLU A 77 14.75 5.61 -10.37
C GLU A 77 13.92 5.57 -9.09
N ILE A 78 12.71 6.13 -9.11
CA ILE A 78 11.76 6.09 -8.00
C ILE A 78 11.40 4.65 -7.66
N TRP A 79 11.04 3.85 -8.66
CA TRP A 79 10.71 2.44 -8.46
C TRP A 79 11.89 1.66 -7.87
N ARG A 80 13.12 1.87 -8.38
CA ARG A 80 14.33 1.24 -7.83
C ARG A 80 14.54 1.62 -6.37
N MET A 81 14.46 2.90 -6.03
CA MET A 81 14.57 3.37 -4.65
C MET A 81 13.51 2.74 -3.75
N ALA A 82 12.26 2.62 -4.21
CA ALA A 82 11.21 1.96 -3.44
C ALA A 82 11.51 0.45 -3.23
N ARG A 83 11.92 -0.26 -4.28
CA ARG A 83 12.29 -1.69 -4.23
C ARG A 83 13.55 -1.97 -3.44
N GLU A 84 14.38 -0.98 -3.15
CA GLU A 84 15.48 -1.14 -2.18
C GLU A 84 14.98 -1.43 -0.77
N TRP A 85 13.76 -1.00 -0.42
CA TRP A 85 13.20 -1.10 0.92
C TRP A 85 12.01 -2.07 1.00
N ILE A 86 11.12 -2.06 0.01
CA ILE A 86 10.00 -2.99 -0.09
C ILE A 86 10.50 -4.22 -0.83
N LYS A 87 10.58 -5.37 -0.15
CA LYS A 87 11.16 -6.62 -0.68
C LYS A 87 10.14 -7.73 -0.90
N ASP A 88 9.13 -7.78 -0.04
CA ASP A 88 8.26 -8.96 0.06
C ASP A 88 7.09 -8.96 -0.92
N VAL A 89 6.82 -7.82 -1.55
CA VAL A 89 5.70 -7.61 -2.48
C VAL A 89 6.15 -6.74 -3.63
N GLU A 90 5.42 -6.78 -4.75
CA GLU A 90 5.64 -5.86 -5.87
C GLU A 90 5.26 -4.41 -5.50
N VAL A 91 5.84 -3.46 -6.22
CA VAL A 91 5.61 -2.03 -6.04
C VAL A 91 5.18 -1.45 -7.37
N ASP A 92 4.04 -0.76 -7.35
CA ASP A 92 3.61 0.08 -8.46
C ASP A 92 3.88 1.56 -8.13
N VAL A 93 4.35 2.30 -9.12
CA VAL A 93 4.66 3.73 -9.00
C VAL A 93 3.75 4.48 -9.96
N VAL A 94 2.85 5.26 -9.37
CA VAL A 94 1.84 6.03 -10.09
C VAL A 94 2.23 7.50 -10.06
N MET A 95 2.54 8.07 -11.22
CA MET A 95 2.88 9.48 -11.36
C MET A 95 1.60 10.32 -11.44
N ALA A 96 1.36 11.20 -10.48
CA ALA A 96 0.13 12.00 -10.42
C ALA A 96 -0.03 12.90 -11.66
N GLU A 97 1.07 13.35 -12.26
CA GLU A 97 1.06 14.17 -13.48
C GLU A 97 0.56 13.43 -14.73
N ALA A 98 0.54 12.09 -14.70
CA ALA A 98 0.03 11.26 -15.78
C ALA A 98 -1.48 10.98 -15.65
N LEU A 99 -2.11 11.41 -14.55
CA LEU A 99 -3.52 11.19 -14.27
C LEU A 99 -4.33 12.48 -14.49
N ASP A 100 -5.55 12.33 -14.98
CA ASP A 100 -6.54 13.42 -14.85
C ASP A 100 -7.05 13.54 -13.41
N ALA A 101 -7.79 14.60 -13.13
CA ALA A 101 -8.27 14.90 -11.78
C ALA A 101 -9.20 13.81 -11.23
N GLU A 102 -10.05 13.21 -12.07
CA GLU A 102 -10.99 12.16 -11.68
C GLU A 102 -10.24 10.88 -11.30
N MET A 103 -9.26 10.48 -12.11
CA MET A 103 -8.43 9.31 -11.84
C MET A 103 -7.54 9.53 -10.62
N LEU A 104 -7.00 10.74 -10.42
CA LEU A 104 -6.21 11.06 -9.22
C LEU A 104 -7.06 10.96 -7.94
N GLU A 105 -8.30 11.45 -7.98
CA GLU A 105 -9.24 11.33 -6.86
C GLU A 105 -9.59 9.87 -6.59
N PHE A 106 -9.87 9.10 -7.65
CA PHE A 106 -10.11 7.65 -7.55
C PHE A 106 -8.92 6.90 -6.95
N MET A 107 -7.70 7.19 -7.38
CA MET A 107 -6.49 6.53 -6.84
C MET A 107 -6.30 6.80 -5.34
N ARG A 108 -6.61 8.02 -4.89
CA ARG A 108 -6.50 8.41 -3.46
C ARG A 108 -7.59 7.79 -2.60
N PHE A 109 -8.84 7.88 -3.04
CA PHE A 109 -10.00 7.60 -2.19
C PHE A 109 -10.72 6.31 -2.56
N GLY A 110 -10.49 5.77 -3.75
CA GLY A 110 -11.23 4.64 -4.34
C GLY A 110 -12.63 5.03 -4.80
N VAL A 111 -13.47 4.02 -5.03
CA VAL A 111 -14.90 4.25 -5.29
C VAL A 111 -15.55 4.77 -4.00
N HIS A 112 -16.28 5.88 -4.10
CA HIS A 112 -17.22 6.27 -3.06
C HIS A 112 -18.40 5.28 -3.11
N ASP A 113 -18.57 4.46 -2.08
CA ASP A 113 -19.81 3.71 -1.89
C ASP A 113 -20.92 4.74 -1.61
N GLU A 114 -21.82 4.97 -2.56
CA GLU A 114 -23.12 5.62 -2.34
C GLU A 114 -24.07 4.71 -1.52
#